data_AF-A0A660LJ40-F1
#
_entry.id   AF-A0A660LJ40-F1
#
_cell.length_a   1.000
_cell.length_b   1.000
_cell.length_c   1.000
_cell.angle_alpha   90.00
_cell.angle_beta   90.00
_cell.angle_gamma   90.00
#
_symmetry.space_group_name_H-M   'P 1'
#
loop_
_entity.id
_entity.type
_entity.pdbx_description
1 polymer ?
#
loop_
_entity_poly.entity_id
_entity_poly.type
_entity_poly.pdbx_seq_one_letter_code
_entity_poly.pdbx_strand_id
1 'polypeptide(L)'
;MNVLVDLYNAVSVRHVVPLGGEDADRLQGALQLTITEGGEPFDPRGDGSDVEALAAGEIVWRDDAGVTCRRWNWRQGRRTQLTEESTNAFFVFDRLDGLGVDALHAAADELSTLLRERWPDCTLERVERTT
;
A
#
# COMPACT_ATOMS: atom_id res chain seq x y z
N MET A 1 5.21 -17.21 0.53
CA MET A 1 5.44 -16.43 -0.71
C MET A 1 4.08 -15.93 -1.10
N ASN A 2 3.84 -14.63 -1.05
CA ASN A 2 2.48 -14.11 -1.16
C ASN A 2 2.17 -13.74 -2.61
N VAL A 3 1.22 -14.47 -3.22
CA VAL A 3 0.83 -14.27 -4.62
C VAL A 3 0.34 -12.84 -4.88
N LEU A 4 -0.42 -12.23 -3.96
CA LEU A 4 -0.85 -10.83 -4.11
C LEU A 4 0.36 -9.89 -4.16
N VAL A 5 1.34 -10.15 -3.28
CA VAL A 5 2.59 -9.37 -3.21
C VAL A 5 3.41 -9.52 -4.49
N ASP A 6 3.51 -10.73 -5.02
CA ASP A 6 4.25 -10.99 -6.26
C ASP A 6 3.57 -10.32 -7.46
N LEU A 7 2.24 -10.37 -7.53
CA LEU A 7 1.47 -9.74 -8.61
C LEU A 7 1.63 -8.23 -8.63
N TYR A 8 1.41 -7.53 -7.50
CA TYR A 8 1.52 -6.07 -7.49
C TYR A 8 2.98 -5.64 -7.70
N ASN A 9 3.98 -6.36 -7.18
CA ASN A 9 5.38 -6.02 -7.41
C ASN A 9 5.79 -6.21 -8.88
N ALA A 10 5.27 -7.24 -9.55
CA ALA A 10 5.50 -7.42 -10.98
C ALA A 10 4.94 -6.24 -11.81
N VAL A 11 3.72 -5.80 -11.50
CA VAL A 11 3.09 -4.62 -12.13
C VAL A 11 3.89 -3.34 -11.82
N SER A 12 4.28 -3.14 -10.56
CA SER A 12 5.09 -2.01 -10.08
C SER A 12 6.37 -1.85 -10.92
N VAL A 13 7.12 -2.95 -11.09
CA VAL A 13 8.37 -2.97 -11.85
C VAL A 13 8.12 -2.76 -13.34
N ARG A 14 7.09 -3.38 -13.91
CA ARG A 14 6.79 -3.31 -15.36
C ARG A 14 6.37 -1.91 -15.80
N HIS A 15 5.56 -1.24 -15.00
CA HIS A 15 5.05 0.10 -15.32
C HIS A 15 5.91 1.22 -14.73
N VAL A 16 6.88 0.89 -13.88
CA VAL A 16 7.70 1.87 -13.14
C VAL A 16 6.80 2.79 -12.30
N VAL A 17 5.77 2.21 -11.69
CA VAL A 17 4.80 2.91 -10.83
C VAL A 17 5.00 2.44 -9.40
N PRO A 18 5.26 3.35 -8.44
CA PRO A 18 5.31 2.96 -7.04
C PRO A 18 3.95 2.42 -6.60
N LEU A 19 3.94 1.15 -6.20
CA LEU A 19 2.74 0.40 -5.88
C LEU A 19 2.94 -0.40 -4.60
N GLY A 20 1.98 -0.28 -3.68
CA GLY A 20 1.93 -1.02 -2.42
C GLY A 20 0.58 -1.69 -2.20
N GLY A 21 0.50 -2.58 -1.22
CA GLY A 21 -0.73 -3.28 -0.85
C GLY A 21 -0.87 -3.45 0.65
N GLU A 22 -2.07 -3.17 1.17
CA GLU A 22 -2.45 -3.33 2.57
C GLU A 22 -3.57 -4.37 2.68
N ASP A 23 -3.59 -5.14 3.75
CA ASP A 23 -4.74 -5.93 4.16
C ASP A 23 -5.85 -4.98 4.62
N ALA A 24 -6.91 -4.87 3.82
CA ALA A 24 -7.98 -3.92 4.05
C ALA A 24 -8.78 -4.22 5.32
N ASP A 25 -8.84 -5.49 5.73
CA ASP A 25 -9.53 -5.91 6.96
C ASP A 25 -8.77 -5.50 8.22
N ARG A 26 -7.50 -5.08 8.08
CA ARG A 26 -6.64 -4.65 9.20
C ARG A 26 -6.43 -3.14 9.28
N LEU A 27 -6.91 -2.39 8.28
CA LEU A 27 -6.90 -0.93 8.29
C LEU A 27 -7.95 -0.39 9.27
N GLN A 28 -7.61 0.70 9.95
CA GLN A 28 -8.53 1.44 10.80
C GLN A 28 -8.82 2.81 10.21
N GLY A 29 -10.03 3.00 9.70
CA GLY A 29 -10.41 4.24 9.03
C GLY A 29 -9.75 4.40 7.66
N ALA A 30 -9.56 5.65 7.24
CA ALA A 30 -9.07 5.95 5.90
C ALA A 30 -7.54 5.92 5.85
N LEU A 31 -6.97 5.26 4.84
CA LEU A 31 -5.54 5.35 4.55
C LEU A 31 -5.20 6.76 4.02
N GLN A 32 -4.13 7.37 4.53
CA GLN A 32 -3.71 8.74 4.23
C GLN A 32 -2.20 8.82 4.02
N LEU A 33 -1.78 9.54 2.99
CA LEU A 33 -0.39 9.92 2.77
C LEU A 33 -0.14 11.23 3.51
N THR A 34 0.77 11.21 4.49
CA THR A 34 1.11 12.39 5.28
C THR A 34 2.62 12.53 5.42
N ILE A 35 3.04 13.71 5.88
CA ILE A 35 4.39 13.96 6.36
C ILE A 35 4.37 13.89 7.89
N THR A 36 5.36 13.22 8.48
CA THR A 36 5.48 13.11 9.94
C THR A 36 5.90 14.43 10.59
N GLU A 37 5.37 14.70 11.78
CA GLU A 37 5.80 15.79 12.66
C GLU A 37 6.98 15.39 13.56
N GLY A 38 7.22 14.08 13.70
CA GLY A 38 8.27 13.51 14.53
C GLY A 38 7.72 12.95 15.85
N GLY A 39 8.26 11.81 16.27
CA GLY A 39 7.85 11.11 17.48
C GLY A 39 6.70 10.13 17.28
N GLU A 40 6.09 10.06 16.09
CA GLU A 40 5.08 9.05 15.79
C GLU A 40 5.66 7.63 15.97
N PRO A 41 4.91 6.70 16.58
CA PRO A 41 5.35 5.34 16.75
C PRO A 41 5.23 4.57 15.43
N PHE A 42 6.23 3.75 15.14
CA PHE A 42 6.20 2.77 14.07
C PHE A 42 6.68 1.42 14.57
N ASP A 43 5.82 0.41 14.48
CA ASP A 43 6.16 -0.96 14.83
C ASP A 43 6.33 -1.80 13.55
N PRO A 44 7.57 -2.04 13.09
CA PRO A 44 7.81 -2.85 11.89
C PRO A 44 7.36 -4.30 12.09
N ARG A 45 7.34 -4.81 13.34
CA ARG A 45 7.07 -6.22 13.64
C ARG A 45 5.60 -6.48 13.98
N GLY A 46 4.88 -5.46 14.40
CA GLY A 46 3.47 -5.53 14.79
C GLY A 46 3.24 -6.28 16.11
N ASP A 47 4.30 -6.58 16.86
CA ASP A 47 4.27 -7.31 18.13
C ASP A 47 4.70 -6.44 19.34
N GLY A 48 4.95 -5.15 19.12
CA GLY A 48 5.38 -4.18 20.11
C GLY A 48 6.84 -4.32 20.55
N SER A 49 7.60 -5.26 19.99
CA SER A 49 8.97 -5.55 20.47
C SER A 49 10.04 -4.58 19.93
N ASP A 50 9.73 -3.79 18.89
CA ASP A 50 10.69 -2.96 18.17
C ASP A 50 10.07 -1.63 17.72
N VAL A 51 9.33 -0.98 18.64
CA VAL A 51 8.66 0.29 18.32
C VAL A 51 9.68 1.41 18.18
N GLU A 52 9.77 1.97 16.98
CA GLU A 52 10.62 3.10 16.64
C GLU A 52 9.83 4.41 16.73
N ALA A 53 10.50 5.50 17.12
CA ALA A 53 9.97 6.85 16.97
C ALA A 53 10.45 7.45 15.64
N LEU A 54 9.52 7.94 14.83
CA LEU A 54 9.85 8.51 13.52
C LEU A 54 10.47 9.90 13.62
N ALA A 55 11.32 10.22 12.66
CA ALA A 55 11.81 11.58 12.49
C ALA A 55 10.73 12.43 11.82
N ALA A 56 10.77 13.75 12.05
CA ALA A 56 9.95 14.70 11.32
C ALA A 56 10.33 14.74 9.83
N GLY A 57 9.36 14.98 8.95
CA GLY A 57 9.58 15.15 7.51
C GLY A 57 9.61 13.86 6.69
N GLU A 58 9.28 12.70 7.29
CA GLU A 58 9.17 11.43 6.58
C GLU A 58 7.79 11.30 5.92
N ILE A 59 7.75 10.93 4.63
CA ILE A 59 6.48 10.66 3.93
C ILE A 59 6.04 9.25 4.25
N VAL A 60 4.86 9.12 4.83
CA VAL A 60 4.33 7.86 5.36
C VAL A 60 2.87 7.66 4.94
N TRP A 61 2.51 6.40 4.77
CA TRP A 61 1.13 5.97 4.80
C TRP A 61 0.73 5.70 6.26
N ARG A 62 -0.44 6.22 6.65
CA ARG A 62 -1.03 5.98 7.96
C ARG A 62 -2.53 5.78 7.86
N ASP A 63 -3.07 5.13 8.87
CA ASP A 63 -4.50 5.08 9.14
C ASP A 63 -4.77 5.75 10.51
N ASP A 64 -5.97 5.55 11.07
CA ASP A 64 -6.36 6.13 12.35
C ASP A 64 -5.58 5.53 13.53
N ALA A 65 -5.07 4.29 13.39
CA ALA A 65 -4.28 3.62 14.42
C ALA A 65 -2.80 3.99 14.39
N GLY A 66 -2.28 4.40 13.23
CA GLY A 66 -0.91 4.89 13.10
C GLY A 66 -0.28 4.59 11.76
N VAL A 67 1.05 4.70 11.70
CA VAL A 67 1.82 4.49 10.47
C VAL A 67 1.74 3.03 10.02
N THR A 68 1.36 2.81 8.76
CA THR A 68 1.29 1.49 8.12
C THR A 68 2.52 1.23 7.27
N CYS A 69 3.02 2.24 6.57
CA CYS A 69 4.17 2.12 5.70
C CYS A 69 4.99 3.41 5.68
N ARG A 70 6.31 3.25 5.66
CA ARG A 70 7.28 4.36 5.70
C ARG A 70 7.94 4.57 4.35
N ARG A 71 8.27 5.84 4.07
CA ARG A 71 8.99 6.28 2.87
C ARG A 71 8.21 5.85 1.63
N TRP A 72 6.98 6.33 1.53
CA TRP A 72 5.97 5.85 0.57
C TRP A 72 5.70 4.35 0.76
N ASN A 73 5.83 3.53 -0.30
CA ASN A 73 5.54 2.09 -0.31
C ASN A 73 6.75 1.21 0.03
N TRP A 74 7.79 1.72 0.72
CA TRP A 74 9.03 0.96 0.90
C TRP A 74 9.07 0.09 2.18
N ARG A 75 8.90 0.68 3.36
CA ARG A 75 9.08 -0.02 4.64
C ARG A 75 7.75 -0.20 5.35
N GLN A 76 7.01 -1.24 4.96
CA GLN A 76 5.70 -1.60 5.53
C GLN A 76 5.85 -2.23 6.92
N GLY A 77 4.94 -1.86 7.83
CA GLY A 77 4.77 -2.50 9.13
C GLY A 77 3.88 -3.74 9.02
N ARG A 78 4.11 -4.74 9.87
CA ARG A 78 3.37 -6.01 9.80
C ARG A 78 1.89 -5.94 10.17
N ARG A 79 1.46 -4.87 10.85
CA ARG A 79 0.06 -4.72 11.31
C ARG A 79 -0.94 -4.88 10.16
N THR A 80 -0.66 -4.27 9.01
CA THR A 80 -1.53 -4.21 7.84
C THR A 80 -0.95 -4.94 6.62
N GLN A 81 0.11 -5.74 6.82
CA GLN A 81 0.73 -6.49 5.74
C GLN A 81 -0.21 -7.52 5.14
N LEU A 82 -0.23 -7.62 3.81
CA LEU A 82 -0.88 -8.71 3.09
C LEU A 82 -0.25 -10.06 3.46
N THR A 83 -1.10 -11.01 3.81
CA THR A 83 -0.73 -12.40 4.09
C THR A 83 -1.39 -13.36 3.10
N GLU A 84 -1.08 -14.66 3.18
CA GLU A 84 -1.74 -15.68 2.36
C GLU A 84 -3.22 -15.88 2.79
N GLU A 85 -3.62 -15.35 3.95
CA GLU A 85 -4.98 -15.40 4.48
C GLU A 85 -5.81 -14.15 4.13
N SER A 86 -5.20 -13.10 3.58
CA SER A 86 -5.90 -11.85 3.27
C SER A 86 -6.96 -12.07 2.19
N THR A 87 -8.19 -11.64 2.47
CA THR A 87 -9.32 -11.74 1.53
C THR A 87 -9.72 -10.41 0.91
N ASN A 88 -9.47 -9.31 1.62
CA ASN A 88 -9.66 -7.95 1.14
C ASN A 88 -8.32 -7.22 1.09
N ALA A 89 -7.95 -6.71 -0.09
CA ALA A 89 -6.69 -6.01 -0.30
C ALA A 89 -6.95 -4.58 -0.78
N PHE A 90 -6.20 -3.62 -0.25
CA PHE A 90 -6.20 -2.24 -0.71
C PHE A 90 -4.86 -1.93 -1.38
N PHE A 91 -4.88 -1.64 -2.68
CA PHE A 91 -3.69 -1.33 -3.46
C PHE A 91 -3.55 0.18 -3.69
N VAL A 92 -2.36 0.70 -3.47
CA VAL A 92 -2.06 2.13 -3.59
C VAL A 92 -1.11 2.35 -4.76
N PHE A 93 -1.48 3.23 -5.67
CA PHE A 93 -0.67 3.64 -6.81
C PHE A 93 -0.24 5.10 -6.60
N ASP A 94 1.03 5.31 -6.25
CA ASP A 94 1.55 6.65 -5.97
C ASP A 94 2.02 7.34 -7.25
N ARG A 95 1.41 8.49 -7.57
CA ARG A 95 1.85 9.34 -8.68
C ARG A 95 2.94 10.30 -8.21
N LEU A 96 4.13 10.16 -8.78
CA LEU A 96 5.22 11.12 -8.62
C LEU A 96 5.26 12.09 -9.80
N ASP A 97 5.91 13.24 -9.62
CA ASP A 97 6.10 14.20 -10.70
C ASP A 97 6.82 13.55 -11.90
N GLY A 98 6.30 13.82 -13.10
CA GLY A 98 6.75 13.20 -14.35
C GLY A 98 6.05 11.89 -14.71
N LEU A 99 5.29 11.27 -13.78
CA LEU A 99 4.45 10.12 -14.08
C LEU A 99 3.05 10.59 -14.51
N GLY A 100 2.72 10.31 -15.78
CA GLY A 100 1.41 10.62 -16.35
C GLY A 100 0.30 9.77 -15.73
N VAL A 101 -0.90 10.34 -15.62
CA VAL A 101 -2.07 9.62 -15.08
C VAL A 101 -2.38 8.35 -15.89
N ASP A 102 -2.13 8.37 -17.20
CA ASP A 102 -2.34 7.23 -18.09
C ASP A 102 -1.46 6.03 -17.71
N ALA A 103 -0.24 6.27 -17.22
CA ALA A 103 0.66 5.21 -16.75
C ALA A 103 0.13 4.57 -15.45
N LEU A 104 -0.45 5.37 -14.54
CA LEU A 104 -1.11 4.83 -13.35
C LEU A 104 -2.32 3.98 -13.73
N HIS A 105 -3.16 4.46 -14.65
CA HIS A 105 -4.32 3.74 -15.11
C HIS A 105 -3.93 2.42 -15.79
N ALA A 106 -2.91 2.45 -16.66
CA ALA A 106 -2.39 1.24 -17.30
C ALA A 106 -1.89 0.20 -16.28
N ALA A 107 -1.14 0.64 -15.26
CA ALA A 107 -0.68 -0.25 -14.19
C ALA A 107 -1.85 -0.85 -13.40
N ALA A 108 -2.83 -0.02 -13.02
CA ALA A 108 -3.97 -0.46 -12.27
C ALA A 108 -4.92 -1.36 -13.09
N ASP A 109 -5.01 -1.17 -14.41
CA ASP A 109 -5.77 -2.04 -15.32
C ASP A 109 -5.08 -3.41 -15.48
N GLU A 110 -3.74 -3.43 -15.59
CA GLU A 110 -2.98 -4.69 -15.63
C GLU A 110 -3.14 -5.48 -14.33
N LEU A 111 -2.99 -4.83 -13.17
CA LEU A 111 -3.21 -5.50 -11.88
C LEU A 111 -4.65 -6.04 -11.78
N SER A 112 -5.64 -5.25 -12.19
CA SER A 112 -7.05 -5.67 -12.19
C SER A 112 -7.28 -6.91 -13.06
N THR A 113 -6.59 -6.99 -14.20
CA THR A 113 -6.68 -8.13 -15.12
C THR A 113 -6.09 -9.38 -14.45
N LEU A 114 -4.86 -9.28 -13.93
CA LEU A 114 -4.19 -10.39 -13.25
C LEU A 114 -4.97 -10.91 -12.05
N LEU A 115 -5.57 -10.00 -11.27
CA LEU A 115 -6.41 -10.37 -10.13
C LEU A 115 -7.65 -11.17 -10.58
N ARG A 116 -8.34 -10.74 -11.64
CA ARG A 116 -9.51 -11.47 -12.19
C ARG A 116 -9.14 -12.80 -12.83
N GLU A 117 -7.99 -12.89 -13.49
CA GLU A 117 -7.51 -14.16 -14.05
C GLU A 117 -7.22 -15.18 -12.95
N ARG A 118 -6.67 -14.72 -11.82
CA ARG A 118 -6.32 -15.59 -10.69
C ARG A 118 -7.50 -15.90 -9.78
N TRP A 119 -8.37 -14.92 -9.55
CA TRP A 119 -9.57 -15.00 -8.71
C TRP A 119 -10.78 -14.45 -9.50
N PRO A 120 -11.43 -15.28 -10.33
CA PRO A 120 -12.53 -14.83 -11.21
C PRO A 120 -13.72 -14.21 -10.48
N ASP A 121 -13.96 -14.63 -9.23
CA ASP A 121 -15.06 -14.16 -8.41
C ASP A 121 -14.72 -12.92 -7.57
N CYS A 122 -13.49 -12.36 -7.71
CA CYS A 122 -13.12 -11.15 -6.97
C CYS A 122 -13.90 -9.93 -7.45
N THR A 123 -14.27 -9.07 -6.51
CA THR A 123 -14.83 -7.74 -6.79
C THR A 123 -13.71 -6.71 -6.72
N LEU A 124 -13.64 -5.82 -7.71
CA LEU A 124 -12.64 -4.75 -7.75
C LEU A 124 -13.35 -3.41 -7.81
N GLU A 125 -12.93 -2.50 -6.93
CA GLU A 125 -13.35 -1.10 -6.92
C GLU A 125 -12.11 -0.22 -7.12
N ARG A 126 -12.23 0.79 -7.99
CA ARG A 126 -11.19 1.81 -8.15
C ARG A 126 -11.65 3.09 -7.47
N VAL A 127 -10.82 3.59 -6.57
CA VAL A 127 -11.05 4.87 -5.88
C VAL A 127 -10.00 5.85 -6.36
N GLU A 128 -10.45 6.97 -6.94
CA GLU A 128 -9.57 8.07 -7.33
C GLU A 128 -9.63 9.16 -6.27
N ARG A 129 -8.47 9.50 -5.68
CA ARG A 129 -8.35 10.69 -4.85
C ARG A 129 -7.92 11.87 -5.71
N THR A 130 -8.87 12.74 -6.02
CA THR A 130 -8.56 14.08 -6.54
C THR A 130 -8.00 14.90 -5.38
N THR A 131 -6.75 15.35 -5.52
CA THR A 131 -6.10 16.28 -4.57
C THR A 131 -6.57 17.70 -4.82
#